data_AF-S2ZS25-F1
#
_entry.id   AF-S2ZS25-F1
#
_cell.length_a   1.000
_cell.length_b   1.000
_cell.length_c   1.000
_cell.angle_alpha   90.00
_cell.angle_beta   90.00
_cell.angle_gamma   90.00
#
_symmetry.space_group_name_H-M   'P 1'
#
loop_
_entity.id
_entity.type
_entity.pdbx_description
1 polymer ?
#
loop_
_entity_poly.entity_id
_entity_poly.type
_entity_poly.pdbx_seq_one_letter_code
_entity_poly.pdbx_strand_id
1 'polypeptide(L)'
;MSRQSLSKAHKKITELSWEPTFATPANRFATDYRFDKAPKKDPLKQVLRSYFPMEEEKDNRVYGAMDGAIRGNMFRQVQQRWMEWQKLFLSIIPFPEISAARAMPMAIGAVPNPQLHNGLAVQMIDEVRHSTIQMNLKRLYMNHYIDPAGFDISEKAFANCYAGTIGRQFGEGFITGDAITAANVYLTLVAETAFTNTLFVAMPAEAAANGDYLLPTVFHSVQSDESRHISNGYSILLMALADEDNRQLLERDLRYAWWNNHCVVDAAIGTFIEYGSKDRRRDRESYAEMWRRWIYDDYYRSYLIPLEKYGLKIPHDLVEEAWKRIWDQGYVHKVAQFFATGWPVNFWRIDGMTDEDFEWFESKYPGWYEEYGAWWEAYNRMRHPGGNKPIAFEDVGYQYPHRCWTCMVPCLIRQDMVVDKVDGQWRTYCSETCAWTDTTAFRPEYEGRATPSMGRLTGKREWETVYHGQDLADIVQDLGYVRDDGRTLVPQPHLDLDDPKKLWTLDDVRGNTFLSPNVTLNEMSDEEREAHVADYRGRSNITPSAP
;
A
#
# COMPACT_ATOMS: atom_id res chain seq x y z
N MET A 1 -43.62 -4.68 -14.47
CA MET A 1 -43.83 -3.91 -13.22
C MET A 1 -43.40 -2.47 -13.46
N SER A 2 -44.28 -1.49 -13.20
CA SER A 2 -44.00 -0.07 -13.50
C SER A 2 -42.76 0.44 -12.75
N ARG A 3 -42.00 1.34 -13.38
CA ARG A 3 -40.88 2.07 -12.77
C ARG A 3 -41.38 2.86 -11.56
N GLN A 4 -41.36 2.24 -10.37
CA GLN A 4 -41.45 2.99 -9.13
C GLN A 4 -40.29 3.99 -9.12
N SER A 5 -40.59 5.26 -8.82
CA SER A 5 -39.56 6.31 -8.73
C SER A 5 -38.47 5.89 -7.73
N LEU A 6 -37.21 5.89 -8.15
CA LEU A 6 -36.05 5.61 -7.28
C LEU A 6 -36.07 6.48 -6.02
N SER A 7 -36.49 7.75 -6.16
CA SER A 7 -36.65 8.65 -5.01
C SER A 7 -37.76 8.22 -4.05
N LYS A 8 -38.84 7.59 -4.54
CA LYS A 8 -39.88 7.03 -3.66
C LYS A 8 -39.38 5.78 -2.94
N ALA A 9 -38.65 4.90 -3.64
CA ALA A 9 -38.04 3.72 -3.04
C ALA A 9 -36.99 4.10 -1.98
N HIS A 10 -36.11 5.07 -2.27
CA HIS A 10 -35.13 5.57 -1.31
C HIS A 10 -35.77 6.14 -0.04
N LYS A 11 -36.87 6.89 -0.17
CA LYS A 11 -37.62 7.40 1.00
C LYS A 11 -38.18 6.29 1.89
N LYS A 12 -38.39 5.08 1.37
CA LYS A 12 -38.86 3.95 2.19
C LYS A 12 -37.76 3.40 3.11
N ILE A 13 -36.48 3.60 2.79
CA ILE A 13 -35.36 3.14 3.64
C ILE A 13 -35.46 3.74 5.05
N THR A 14 -35.82 5.02 5.16
CA THR A 14 -36.01 5.66 6.48
C THR A 14 -37.21 5.10 7.26
N GLU A 15 -38.19 4.50 6.60
CA GLU A 15 -39.34 3.85 7.27
C GLU A 15 -38.96 2.48 7.85
N LEU A 16 -37.82 1.90 7.45
CA LEU A 16 -37.32 0.61 7.96
C LEU A 16 -36.50 0.75 9.25
N SER A 17 -36.19 1.96 9.68
CA SER A 17 -35.48 2.23 10.93
C SER A 17 -36.47 2.40 12.09
N TRP A 18 -36.13 1.85 13.25
CA TRP A 18 -36.89 2.02 14.49
C TRP A 18 -35.94 2.17 15.67
N GLU A 19 -36.39 2.88 16.71
CA GLU A 19 -35.68 2.94 17.99
C GLU A 19 -36.15 1.77 18.86
N PRO A 20 -35.27 0.83 19.27
CA PRO A 20 -35.67 -0.29 20.13
C PRO A 20 -36.15 0.20 21.50
N THR A 21 -37.32 -0.28 21.94
CA THR A 21 -37.88 0.06 23.27
C THR A 21 -37.67 -1.02 24.33
N PHE A 22 -37.23 -2.21 23.93
CA PHE A 22 -37.11 -3.40 24.77
C PHE A 22 -35.66 -3.83 25.02
N ALA A 23 -34.68 -3.18 24.39
CA ALA A 23 -33.26 -3.45 24.59
C ALA A 23 -32.43 -2.20 24.23
N THR A 24 -31.33 -1.97 24.93
CA THR A 24 -30.33 -0.98 24.51
C THR A 24 -29.59 -1.52 23.29
N PRO A 25 -29.50 -0.75 22.19
CA PRO A 25 -28.69 -1.16 21.03
C PRO A 25 -27.25 -1.47 21.45
N ALA A 26 -26.72 -2.61 20.98
CA ALA A 26 -25.35 -3.00 21.27
C ALA A 26 -24.38 -2.09 20.52
N ASN A 27 -23.53 -1.36 21.24
CA ASN A 27 -22.41 -0.65 20.64
C ASN A 27 -21.28 -1.65 20.35
N ARG A 28 -21.22 -2.14 19.11
CA ARG A 28 -20.25 -3.18 18.70
C ARG A 28 -18.88 -2.61 18.34
N PHE A 29 -18.83 -1.37 17.85
CA PHE A 29 -17.61 -0.72 17.40
C PHE A 29 -17.55 0.67 18.00
N ALA A 30 -16.55 0.92 18.83
CA ALA A 30 -16.41 2.18 19.53
C ALA A 30 -15.97 3.29 18.57
N THR A 31 -16.47 4.50 18.86
CA THR A 31 -15.97 5.74 18.25
C THR A 31 -16.00 6.86 19.29
N ASP A 32 -14.99 7.72 19.22
CA ASP A 32 -14.81 8.93 20.01
C ASP A 32 -15.47 10.15 19.33
N TYR A 33 -16.00 9.96 18.11
CA TYR A 33 -16.77 10.96 17.36
C TYR A 33 -18.20 11.09 17.89
N ARG A 34 -18.75 12.31 17.81
CA ARG A 34 -20.13 12.64 18.16
C ARG A 34 -20.96 12.94 16.91
N PHE A 35 -22.19 12.46 16.87
CA PHE A 35 -23.09 12.69 15.73
C PHE A 35 -24.42 13.35 16.15
N ASP A 36 -24.48 13.98 17.33
CA ASP A 36 -25.70 14.55 17.89
C ASP A 36 -26.33 15.64 17.00
N LYS A 37 -25.47 16.38 16.28
CA LYS A 37 -25.84 17.47 15.38
C LYS A 37 -25.91 17.05 13.90
N ALA A 38 -25.71 15.76 13.60
CA ALA A 38 -25.62 15.28 12.23
C ALA A 38 -26.94 15.46 11.45
N PRO A 39 -26.89 15.81 10.16
CA PRO A 39 -28.05 15.88 9.31
C PRO A 39 -28.69 14.49 9.12
N LYS A 40 -30.02 14.43 9.23
CA LYS A 40 -30.80 13.17 9.09
C LYS A 40 -31.00 12.71 7.64
N LYS A 41 -30.60 13.51 6.66
CA LYS A 41 -30.74 13.17 5.23
C LYS A 41 -29.37 12.84 4.67
N ASP A 42 -29.28 11.73 3.96
CA ASP A 42 -28.12 11.41 3.15
C ASP A 42 -28.06 12.37 1.93
N PRO A 43 -26.93 13.05 1.71
CA PRO A 43 -26.76 13.93 0.57
C PRO A 43 -26.70 13.19 -0.78
N LEU A 44 -26.39 11.88 -0.82
CA LEU A 44 -26.07 11.14 -2.05
C LEU A 44 -26.91 9.85 -2.17
N LYS A 45 -28.18 10.00 -2.57
CA LYS A 45 -29.20 8.93 -2.62
C LYS A 45 -28.78 7.68 -3.42
N GLN A 46 -28.54 6.55 -2.76
CA GLN A 46 -28.25 5.26 -3.41
C GLN A 46 -29.37 4.22 -3.18
N VAL A 47 -29.72 3.41 -4.18
CA VAL A 47 -30.78 2.38 -4.08
C VAL A 47 -30.30 1.04 -4.65
N LEU A 48 -30.42 -0.05 -3.87
CA LEU A 48 -29.90 -1.39 -4.20
C LEU A 48 -30.50 -2.01 -5.47
N ARG A 49 -31.73 -1.67 -5.87
CA ARG A 49 -32.38 -2.34 -7.01
C ARG A 49 -31.64 -2.16 -8.35
N SER A 50 -30.97 -1.03 -8.55
CA SER A 50 -30.15 -0.79 -9.75
C SER A 50 -28.75 -1.39 -9.65
N TYR A 51 -28.35 -1.88 -8.48
CA TYR A 51 -27.01 -2.37 -8.20
C TYR A 51 -26.72 -3.69 -8.92
N PHE A 52 -27.45 -4.77 -8.62
CA PHE A 52 -27.12 -6.09 -9.16
C PHE A 52 -27.09 -6.17 -10.69
N PRO A 53 -28.06 -5.61 -11.44
CA PRO A 53 -27.98 -5.64 -12.90
C PRO A 53 -26.81 -4.81 -13.47
N MET A 54 -26.38 -3.77 -12.76
CA MET A 54 -25.24 -2.94 -13.15
C MET A 54 -23.93 -3.70 -12.94
N GLU A 55 -23.76 -4.33 -11.78
CA GLU A 55 -22.57 -5.14 -11.47
C GLU A 55 -22.50 -6.42 -12.33
N GLU A 56 -23.63 -7.07 -12.59
CA GLU A 56 -23.72 -8.23 -13.48
C GLU A 56 -23.22 -7.90 -14.90
N GLU A 57 -23.61 -6.75 -15.47
CA GLU A 57 -23.14 -6.31 -16.79
C GLU A 57 -21.62 -6.06 -16.80
N LYS A 58 -21.07 -5.48 -15.73
CA LYS A 58 -19.62 -5.26 -15.60
C LYS A 58 -18.88 -6.59 -15.55
N ASP A 59 -19.32 -7.50 -14.70
CA ASP A 59 -18.70 -8.81 -14.53
C ASP A 59 -18.75 -9.62 -15.82
N ASN A 60 -19.89 -9.64 -16.52
CA ASN A 60 -20.01 -10.31 -17.82
C ASN A 60 -18.96 -9.82 -18.83
N ARG A 61 -18.65 -8.52 -18.84
CA ARG A 61 -17.61 -7.96 -19.71
C ARG A 61 -16.21 -8.36 -19.26
N VAL A 62 -15.92 -8.31 -17.96
CA VAL A 62 -14.60 -8.69 -17.42
C VAL A 62 -14.32 -10.17 -17.68
N TYR A 63 -15.25 -11.06 -17.33
CA TYR A 63 -15.08 -12.49 -17.55
C TYR A 63 -15.05 -12.84 -19.05
N GLY A 64 -15.83 -12.15 -19.88
CA GLY A 64 -15.74 -12.28 -21.34
C GLY A 64 -14.36 -11.89 -21.90
N ALA A 65 -13.74 -10.85 -21.35
CA ALA A 65 -12.38 -10.44 -21.72
C ALA A 65 -11.32 -11.44 -21.24
N MET A 66 -11.48 -12.00 -20.03
CA MET A 66 -10.64 -13.10 -19.53
C MET A 66 -10.65 -14.30 -20.47
N ASP A 67 -11.84 -14.75 -20.89
CA ASP A 67 -12.00 -15.84 -21.88
C ASP A 67 -11.39 -15.49 -23.24
N GLY A 68 -11.47 -14.21 -23.63
CA GLY A 68 -10.81 -13.69 -24.82
C GLY A 68 -9.28 -13.80 -24.72
N ALA A 69 -8.69 -13.37 -23.61
CA ALA A 69 -7.25 -13.38 -23.40
C ALA A 69 -6.66 -14.80 -23.35
N ILE A 70 -7.39 -15.75 -22.76
CA ILE A 70 -7.01 -17.17 -22.76
C ILE A 70 -6.98 -17.71 -24.19
N ARG A 71 -8.06 -17.50 -24.96
CA ARG A 71 -8.12 -17.96 -26.36
C ARG A 71 -7.08 -17.30 -27.26
N GLY A 72 -6.79 -16.03 -27.00
CA GLY A 72 -5.77 -15.25 -27.71
C GLY A 72 -4.34 -15.53 -27.26
N ASN A 73 -4.14 -16.34 -26.21
CA ASN A 73 -2.83 -16.63 -25.61
C ASN A 73 -2.02 -15.36 -25.27
N MET A 74 -2.72 -14.33 -24.79
CA MET A 74 -2.15 -12.98 -24.60
C MET A 74 -1.07 -12.95 -23.51
N PHE A 75 -1.06 -13.92 -22.60
CA PHE A 75 -0.07 -14.06 -21.52
C PHE A 75 1.36 -14.36 -22.00
N ARG A 76 1.55 -14.85 -23.23
CA ARG A 76 2.91 -15.02 -23.78
C ARG A 76 3.56 -13.72 -24.23
N GLN A 77 2.76 -12.68 -24.44
CA GLN A 77 3.21 -11.40 -24.97
C GLN A 77 3.39 -10.35 -23.87
N VAL A 78 2.92 -10.64 -22.65
CA VAL A 78 3.10 -9.75 -21.51
C VAL A 78 4.57 -9.66 -21.14
N GLN A 79 5.01 -8.45 -20.81
CA GLN A 79 6.38 -8.23 -20.42
C GLN A 79 6.64 -8.87 -19.04
N GLN A 80 7.74 -9.62 -18.94
CA GLN A 80 8.06 -10.43 -17.76
C GLN A 80 8.37 -9.60 -16.49
N ARG A 81 9.14 -8.51 -16.62
CA ARG A 81 9.43 -7.57 -15.51
C ARG A 81 8.12 -7.05 -14.92
N TRP A 82 7.16 -6.63 -15.75
CA TRP A 82 5.83 -6.21 -15.31
C TRP A 82 5.14 -7.33 -14.54
N MET A 83 5.04 -8.52 -15.14
CA MET A 83 4.32 -9.64 -14.54
C MET A 83 4.93 -10.14 -13.22
N GLU A 84 6.25 -10.05 -13.03
CA GLU A 84 6.88 -10.36 -11.74
C GLU A 84 6.44 -9.39 -10.63
N TRP A 85 6.33 -8.09 -10.92
CA TRP A 85 5.80 -7.13 -9.94
C TRP A 85 4.31 -7.36 -9.64
N GLN A 86 3.56 -7.96 -10.59
CA GLN A 86 2.16 -8.33 -10.35
C GLN A 86 2.01 -9.44 -9.32
N LYS A 87 3.04 -10.26 -9.08
CA LYS A 87 3.06 -11.23 -7.97
C LYS A 87 2.94 -10.51 -6.63
N LEU A 88 3.71 -9.44 -6.43
CA LEU A 88 3.63 -8.62 -5.22
C LEU A 88 2.34 -7.79 -5.19
N PHE A 89 2.03 -7.05 -6.25
CA PHE A 89 0.85 -6.18 -6.31
C PHE A 89 -0.46 -6.94 -6.04
N LEU A 90 -0.71 -8.04 -6.74
CA LEU A 90 -1.93 -8.84 -6.56
C LEU A 90 -1.89 -9.77 -5.34
N SER A 91 -0.78 -9.82 -4.60
CA SER A 91 -0.77 -10.38 -3.25
C SER A 91 -1.25 -9.36 -2.21
N ILE A 92 -1.01 -8.06 -2.47
CA ILE A 92 -1.36 -6.98 -1.56
C ILE A 92 -2.82 -6.61 -1.76
N ILE A 93 -3.21 -6.10 -2.93
CA ILE A 93 -4.48 -5.38 -3.13
C ILE A 93 -5.74 -6.14 -2.69
N PRO A 94 -5.89 -7.47 -2.92
CA PRO A 94 -7.09 -8.17 -2.46
C PRO A 94 -7.34 -8.09 -0.94
N PHE A 95 -6.28 -7.89 -0.13
CA PHE A 95 -6.38 -7.78 1.32
C PHE A 95 -6.95 -6.43 1.80
N PRO A 96 -6.45 -5.26 1.35
CA PRO A 96 -7.13 -3.98 1.53
C PRO A 96 -8.60 -4.00 1.08
N GLU A 97 -8.95 -4.60 -0.08
CA GLU A 97 -10.34 -4.69 -0.53
C GLU A 97 -11.21 -5.44 0.50
N ILE A 98 -10.84 -6.67 0.88
CA ILE A 98 -11.64 -7.42 1.86
C ILE A 98 -11.63 -6.76 3.25
N SER A 99 -10.60 -5.98 3.57
CA SER A 99 -10.54 -5.18 4.80
C SER A 99 -11.51 -3.99 4.73
N ALA A 100 -11.64 -3.33 3.57
CA ALA A 100 -12.63 -2.29 3.32
C ALA A 100 -14.06 -2.84 3.45
N ALA A 101 -14.32 -4.06 2.94
CA ALA A 101 -15.59 -4.76 3.15
C ALA A 101 -15.90 -4.91 4.65
N ARG A 102 -14.90 -5.29 5.45
CA ARG A 102 -15.01 -5.46 6.91
C ARG A 102 -15.11 -4.15 7.67
N ALA A 103 -14.65 -3.04 7.09
CA ALA A 103 -14.74 -1.70 7.66
C ALA A 103 -16.17 -1.14 7.57
N MET A 104 -16.94 -1.51 6.55
CA MET A 104 -18.30 -0.98 6.36
C MET A 104 -19.25 -1.26 7.54
N PRO A 105 -19.30 -2.47 8.13
CA PRO A 105 -20.04 -2.70 9.38
C PRO A 105 -19.60 -1.83 10.55
N MET A 106 -18.33 -1.42 10.62
CA MET A 106 -17.83 -0.50 11.65
C MET A 106 -18.44 0.89 11.47
N ALA A 107 -18.41 1.42 10.25
CA ALA A 107 -19.02 2.71 9.91
C ALA A 107 -20.55 2.69 10.11
N ILE A 108 -21.24 1.60 9.74
CA ILE A 108 -22.67 1.41 9.99
C ILE A 108 -22.98 1.47 11.49
N GLY A 109 -22.14 0.86 12.32
CA GLY A 109 -22.30 0.88 13.78
C GLY A 109 -22.12 2.27 14.40
N ALA A 110 -21.26 3.11 13.81
CA ALA A 110 -20.89 4.41 14.35
C ALA A 110 -21.80 5.56 13.88
N VAL A 111 -22.26 5.54 12.62
CA VAL A 111 -22.96 6.68 12.01
C VAL A 111 -24.48 6.52 12.15
N PRO A 112 -25.23 7.48 12.75
CA PRO A 112 -26.66 7.33 12.99
C PRO A 112 -27.53 7.74 11.78
N ASN A 113 -27.28 7.16 10.60
CA ASN A 113 -28.04 7.49 9.38
C ASN A 113 -28.43 6.24 8.56
N PRO A 114 -29.71 5.80 8.64
CA PRO A 114 -30.20 4.62 7.92
C PRO A 114 -30.11 4.69 6.39
N GLN A 115 -30.12 5.89 5.81
CA GLN A 115 -29.96 6.04 4.35
C GLN A 115 -28.52 5.75 3.95
N LEU A 116 -27.57 6.31 4.70
CA LEU A 116 -26.15 6.05 4.49
C LEU A 116 -25.78 4.59 4.77
N HIS A 117 -26.41 3.94 5.75
CA HIS A 117 -26.22 2.50 6.01
C HIS A 117 -26.47 1.64 4.77
N ASN A 118 -27.44 2.02 3.94
CA ASN A 118 -27.68 1.32 2.67
C ASN A 118 -26.52 1.54 1.69
N GLY A 119 -25.95 2.74 1.60
CA GLY A 119 -24.77 3.03 0.77
C GLY A 119 -23.53 2.25 1.23
N LEU A 120 -23.29 2.19 2.54
CA LEU A 120 -22.20 1.42 3.13
C LEU A 120 -22.38 -0.09 2.95
N ALA A 121 -23.63 -0.59 3.00
CA ALA A 121 -23.92 -1.99 2.70
C ALA A 121 -23.68 -2.34 1.23
N VAL A 122 -23.90 -1.40 0.31
CA VAL A 122 -23.55 -1.56 -1.12
C VAL A 122 -22.04 -1.57 -1.30
N GLN A 123 -21.33 -0.63 -0.69
CA GLN A 123 -19.86 -0.60 -0.69
C GLN A 123 -19.29 -1.92 -0.15
N MET A 124 -19.83 -2.48 0.94
CA MET A 124 -19.40 -3.79 1.43
C MET A 124 -19.46 -4.89 0.36
N ILE A 125 -20.48 -4.89 -0.49
CA ILE A 125 -20.63 -5.86 -1.58
C ILE A 125 -19.64 -5.55 -2.71
N ASP A 126 -19.42 -4.27 -3.03
CA ASP A 126 -18.39 -3.82 -3.98
C ASP A 126 -17.01 -4.33 -3.56
N GLU A 127 -16.62 -4.16 -2.30
CA GLU A 127 -15.30 -4.58 -1.84
C GLU A 127 -15.11 -6.11 -1.82
N VAL A 128 -16.17 -6.89 -1.56
CA VAL A 128 -16.14 -8.35 -1.72
C VAL A 128 -15.94 -8.72 -3.19
N ARG A 129 -16.62 -8.01 -4.09
CA ARG A 129 -16.45 -8.18 -5.54
C ARG A 129 -15.02 -7.81 -5.96
N HIS A 130 -14.46 -6.70 -5.49
CA HIS A 130 -13.11 -6.23 -5.80
C HIS A 130 -12.06 -7.28 -5.40
N SER A 131 -12.11 -7.74 -4.15
CA SER A 131 -11.21 -8.79 -3.67
C SER A 131 -11.31 -10.05 -4.53
N THR A 132 -12.53 -10.51 -4.82
CA THR A 132 -12.76 -11.75 -5.58
C THR A 132 -12.30 -11.66 -7.03
N ILE A 133 -12.59 -10.55 -7.72
CA ILE A 133 -12.25 -10.39 -9.14
C ILE A 133 -10.74 -10.22 -9.34
N GLN A 134 -10.05 -9.55 -8.42
CA GLN A 134 -8.60 -9.43 -8.41
C GLN A 134 -7.91 -10.77 -8.07
N MET A 135 -8.45 -11.55 -7.13
CA MET A 135 -7.97 -12.92 -6.89
C MET A 135 -8.16 -13.82 -8.11
N ASN A 136 -9.28 -13.67 -8.83
CA ASN A 136 -9.50 -14.38 -10.09
C ASN A 136 -8.50 -13.98 -11.18
N LEU A 137 -8.17 -12.69 -11.29
CA LEU A 137 -7.12 -12.21 -12.19
C LEU A 137 -5.78 -12.88 -11.87
N LYS A 138 -5.40 -12.87 -10.59
CA LYS A 138 -4.17 -13.52 -10.12
C LYS A 138 -4.13 -15.01 -10.47
N ARG A 139 -5.25 -15.73 -10.27
CA ARG A 139 -5.38 -17.14 -10.63
C ARG A 139 -5.14 -17.37 -12.12
N LEU A 140 -5.59 -16.46 -12.99
CA LEU A 140 -5.30 -16.55 -14.42
C LEU A 140 -3.82 -16.33 -14.74
N TYR A 141 -3.18 -15.35 -14.11
CA TYR A 141 -1.73 -15.16 -14.26
C TYR A 141 -0.96 -16.39 -13.80
N MET A 142 -1.31 -16.95 -12.64
CA MET A 142 -0.74 -18.22 -12.16
C MET A 142 -0.87 -19.35 -13.19
N ASN A 143 -2.02 -19.48 -13.85
CA ASN A 143 -2.26 -20.60 -14.79
C ASN A 143 -1.62 -20.42 -16.16
N HIS A 144 -1.31 -19.19 -16.57
CA HIS A 144 -0.99 -18.88 -17.98
C HIS A 144 0.30 -18.12 -18.20
N TYR A 145 0.85 -17.46 -17.18
CA TYR A 145 2.16 -16.84 -17.27
C TYR A 145 3.27 -17.91 -17.22
N ILE A 146 4.43 -17.60 -17.82
CA ILE A 146 5.53 -18.55 -17.99
C ILE A 146 6.17 -19.00 -16.67
N ASP A 147 6.09 -18.17 -15.62
CA ASP A 147 6.67 -18.46 -14.31
C ASP A 147 5.60 -18.37 -13.21
N PRO A 148 4.85 -19.46 -12.97
CA PRO A 148 3.77 -19.48 -11.98
C PRO A 148 4.27 -19.38 -10.53
N ALA A 149 5.53 -19.73 -10.29
CA ALA A 149 6.13 -19.73 -8.96
C ALA A 149 6.08 -18.32 -8.35
N GLY A 150 5.51 -18.21 -7.16
CA GLY A 150 5.24 -16.95 -6.48
C GLY A 150 3.78 -16.53 -6.54
N PHE A 151 3.08 -16.76 -7.67
CA PHE A 151 1.64 -16.52 -7.73
C PHE A 151 0.86 -17.56 -6.91
N ASP A 152 1.30 -18.82 -6.98
CA ASP A 152 0.75 -19.99 -6.30
C ASP A 152 0.80 -19.88 -4.77
N ILE A 153 1.85 -19.27 -4.24
CA ILE A 153 2.03 -19.05 -2.79
C ILE A 153 1.67 -17.64 -2.33
N SER A 154 1.36 -16.71 -3.25
CA SER A 154 1.26 -15.26 -2.99
C SER A 154 0.44 -14.87 -1.75
N GLU A 155 -0.68 -15.54 -1.46
CA GLU A 155 -1.49 -15.25 -0.26
C GLU A 155 -0.79 -15.65 1.04
N LYS A 156 -0.13 -16.82 1.06
CA LYS A 156 0.70 -17.26 2.19
C LYS A 156 1.91 -16.33 2.31
N ALA A 157 2.55 -16.03 1.17
CA ALA A 157 3.73 -15.20 1.05
C ALA A 157 3.48 -13.76 1.53
N PHE A 158 2.32 -13.19 1.24
CA PHE A 158 1.91 -11.87 1.72
C PHE A 158 1.94 -11.77 3.25
N ALA A 159 1.54 -12.83 3.96
CA ALA A 159 1.55 -12.85 5.41
C ALA A 159 2.95 -13.01 6.05
N ASN A 160 3.95 -13.48 5.31
CA ASN A 160 5.28 -13.77 5.86
C ASN A 160 6.45 -13.14 5.08
N CYS A 161 6.19 -12.28 4.09
CA CYS A 161 7.20 -11.48 3.38
C CYS A 161 7.40 -10.10 4.04
N TYR A 162 8.64 -9.60 4.03
CA TYR A 162 8.98 -8.26 4.51
C TYR A 162 8.29 -7.13 3.71
N ALA A 163 7.94 -7.36 2.44
CA ALA A 163 7.17 -6.41 1.64
C ALA A 163 5.68 -6.48 2.00
N GLY A 164 5.20 -7.69 2.35
CA GLY A 164 3.83 -7.92 2.78
C GLY A 164 3.45 -7.19 4.06
N THR A 165 4.39 -6.96 4.98
CA THR A 165 4.14 -6.14 6.20
C THR A 165 3.73 -4.71 5.87
N ILE A 166 4.23 -4.14 4.76
CA ILE A 166 3.85 -2.80 4.29
C ILE A 166 2.38 -2.82 3.83
N GLY A 167 2.02 -3.78 2.97
CA GLY A 167 0.64 -3.93 2.50
C GLY A 167 -0.35 -4.29 3.61
N ARG A 168 0.07 -5.07 4.62
CA ARG A 168 -0.74 -5.33 5.82
C ARG A 168 -1.00 -4.07 6.62
N GLN A 169 0.02 -3.26 6.87
CA GLN A 169 -0.17 -2.00 7.61
C GLN A 169 -1.20 -1.10 6.91
N PHE A 170 -1.23 -1.09 5.58
CA PHE A 170 -2.24 -0.38 4.81
C PHE A 170 -3.65 -0.94 5.04
N GLY A 171 -3.88 -2.23 4.78
CA GLY A 171 -5.20 -2.84 4.91
C GLY A 171 -5.71 -2.97 6.35
N GLU A 172 -4.84 -3.27 7.32
CA GLU A 172 -5.19 -3.34 8.75
C GLU A 172 -5.61 -1.97 9.30
N GLY A 173 -5.10 -0.88 8.73
CA GLY A 173 -5.51 0.49 9.02
C GLY A 173 -7.00 0.75 8.75
N PHE A 174 -7.64 -0.03 7.87
CA PHE A 174 -9.08 0.10 7.56
C PHE A 174 -9.98 -0.43 8.65
N ILE A 175 -9.47 -1.33 9.51
CA ILE A 175 -10.27 -2.11 10.45
C ILE A 175 -9.78 -2.05 11.90
N THR A 176 -8.78 -1.21 12.19
CA THR A 176 -8.14 -1.13 13.50
C THR A 176 -8.22 0.26 14.10
N GLY A 177 -8.75 0.36 15.33
CA GLY A 177 -8.91 1.61 16.06
C GLY A 177 -10.34 2.14 16.02
N ASP A 178 -10.49 3.45 16.16
CA ASP A 178 -11.79 4.13 16.14
C ASP A 178 -12.49 3.88 14.81
N ALA A 179 -13.78 3.54 14.87
CA ALA A 179 -14.55 3.18 13.69
C ALA A 179 -14.56 4.27 12.59
N ILE A 180 -14.60 5.55 12.96
CA ILE A 180 -14.60 6.66 12.00
C ILE A 180 -13.19 6.95 11.51
N THR A 181 -12.18 6.92 12.38
CA THR A 181 -10.78 7.06 11.95
C THR A 181 -10.41 5.99 10.91
N ALA A 182 -10.73 4.73 11.17
CA ALA A 182 -10.35 3.60 10.32
C ALA A 182 -11.22 3.50 9.06
N ALA A 183 -12.54 3.37 9.23
CA ALA A 183 -13.45 3.06 8.12
C ALA A 183 -13.81 4.29 7.27
N ASN A 184 -13.61 5.52 7.77
CA ASN A 184 -13.91 6.73 7.03
C ASN A 184 -12.68 7.57 6.72
N VAL A 185 -11.98 8.10 7.72
CA VAL A 185 -10.90 9.08 7.49
C VAL A 185 -9.72 8.42 6.78
N TYR A 186 -9.28 7.27 7.25
CA TYR A 186 -8.16 6.54 6.66
C TYR A 186 -8.53 5.89 5.31
N LEU A 187 -9.61 5.11 5.29
CA LEU A 187 -10.08 4.41 4.10
C LEU A 187 -10.70 5.37 3.07
N THR A 188 -11.93 5.82 3.30
CA THR A 188 -12.71 6.49 2.25
C THR A 188 -12.22 7.90 1.90
N LEU A 189 -11.84 8.72 2.89
CA LEU A 189 -11.46 10.12 2.66
C LEU A 189 -10.04 10.29 2.13
N VAL A 190 -9.15 9.35 2.43
CA VAL A 190 -7.74 9.42 2.02
C VAL A 190 -7.37 8.30 1.08
N ALA A 191 -7.41 7.02 1.49
CA ALA A 191 -6.98 5.92 0.63
C ALA A 191 -7.75 5.89 -0.69
N GLU A 192 -9.08 5.86 -0.63
CA GLU A 192 -9.95 5.78 -1.81
C GLU A 192 -10.04 7.12 -2.55
N THR A 193 -10.21 8.24 -1.85
CA THR A 193 -10.40 9.52 -2.54
C THR A 193 -9.10 10.08 -3.13
N ALA A 194 -7.95 9.91 -2.45
CA ALA A 194 -6.68 10.45 -2.93
C ALA A 194 -6.00 9.47 -3.90
N PHE A 195 -5.81 8.22 -3.49
CA PHE A 195 -4.86 7.33 -4.14
C PHE A 195 -5.48 6.41 -5.18
N THR A 196 -6.80 6.25 -5.24
CA THR A 196 -7.47 5.39 -6.22
C THR A 196 -7.09 5.71 -7.66
N ASN A 197 -6.90 6.98 -8.04
CA ASN A 197 -6.46 7.28 -9.41
C ASN A 197 -5.05 6.71 -9.70
N THR A 198 -4.15 6.71 -8.72
CA THR A 198 -2.83 6.08 -8.87
C THR A 198 -2.93 4.55 -9.01
N LEU A 199 -3.82 3.90 -8.23
CA LEU A 199 -4.01 2.45 -8.28
C LEU A 199 -4.83 1.96 -9.49
N PHE A 200 -5.83 2.72 -9.92
CA PHE A 200 -6.87 2.25 -10.85
C PHE A 200 -6.92 3.02 -12.18
N VAL A 201 -6.03 3.99 -12.38
CA VAL A 201 -5.80 4.63 -13.69
C VAL A 201 -4.34 4.47 -14.12
N ALA A 202 -3.38 4.79 -13.24
CA ALA A 202 -1.96 4.68 -13.56
C ALA A 202 -1.50 3.23 -13.80
N MET A 203 -1.76 2.33 -12.85
CA MET A 203 -1.39 0.91 -12.98
C MET A 203 -2.03 0.26 -14.22
N PRO A 204 -3.33 0.46 -14.54
CA PRO A 204 -3.90 0.05 -15.82
C PRO A 204 -3.19 0.61 -17.06
N ALA A 205 -2.82 1.89 -17.06
CA ALA A 205 -2.12 2.48 -18.20
C ALA A 205 -0.75 1.81 -18.41
N GLU A 206 -0.01 1.57 -17.33
CA GLU A 206 1.28 0.88 -17.37
C GLU A 206 1.16 -0.60 -17.73
N ALA A 207 0.13 -1.28 -17.22
CA ALA A 207 -0.17 -2.66 -17.59
C ALA A 207 -0.37 -2.78 -19.11
N ALA A 208 -1.21 -1.91 -19.68
CA ALA A 208 -1.46 -1.89 -21.12
C ALA A 208 -0.17 -1.62 -21.92
N ALA A 209 0.67 -0.69 -21.45
CA ALA A 209 1.97 -0.38 -22.07
C ALA A 209 2.94 -1.57 -22.05
N ASN A 210 2.81 -2.48 -21.09
CA ASN A 210 3.61 -3.70 -20.94
C ASN A 210 2.92 -4.96 -21.51
N GLY A 211 1.85 -4.80 -22.28
CA GLY A 211 1.14 -5.91 -22.93
C GLY A 211 0.21 -6.72 -22.02
N ASP A 212 -0.10 -6.21 -20.82
CA ASP A 212 -1.08 -6.79 -19.91
C ASP A 212 -2.46 -6.17 -20.16
N TYR A 213 -3.35 -6.97 -20.77
CA TYR A 213 -4.70 -6.54 -21.15
C TYR A 213 -5.76 -6.82 -20.09
N LEU A 214 -5.48 -7.73 -19.15
CA LEU A 214 -6.46 -8.15 -18.16
C LEU A 214 -6.47 -7.25 -16.94
N LEU A 215 -5.31 -6.78 -16.48
CA LEU A 215 -5.28 -5.84 -15.37
C LEU A 215 -6.10 -4.58 -15.66
N PRO A 216 -5.94 -3.89 -16.81
CA PRO A 216 -6.75 -2.70 -17.11
C PRO A 216 -8.24 -3.02 -17.14
N THR A 217 -8.62 -4.17 -17.69
CA THR A 217 -10.02 -4.58 -17.77
C THR A 217 -10.64 -4.78 -16.39
N VAL A 218 -9.92 -5.46 -15.49
CA VAL A 218 -10.38 -5.70 -14.11
C VAL A 218 -10.40 -4.39 -13.32
N PHE A 219 -9.29 -3.65 -13.32
CA PHE A 219 -9.12 -2.47 -12.47
C PHE A 219 -9.97 -1.28 -12.93
N HIS A 220 -10.20 -1.08 -14.23
CA HIS A 220 -11.17 -0.07 -14.67
C HIS A 220 -12.61 -0.46 -14.34
N SER A 221 -12.92 -1.76 -14.27
CA SER A 221 -14.24 -2.19 -13.79
C SER A 221 -14.43 -1.88 -12.31
N VAL A 222 -13.41 -2.14 -11.48
CA VAL A 222 -13.40 -1.79 -10.04
C VAL A 222 -13.48 -0.27 -9.85
N GLN A 223 -12.69 0.50 -10.60
CA GLN A 223 -12.68 1.97 -10.54
C GLN A 223 -14.07 2.60 -10.72
N SER A 224 -14.92 1.98 -11.53
CA SER A 224 -16.28 2.49 -11.77
C SER A 224 -17.19 2.43 -10.54
N ASP A 225 -16.78 1.70 -9.50
CA ASP A 225 -17.49 1.55 -8.23
C ASP A 225 -17.09 2.60 -7.19
N GLU A 226 -15.82 3.00 -7.22
CA GLU A 226 -15.18 3.92 -6.27
C GLU A 226 -15.89 5.26 -6.09
N SER A 227 -16.58 5.76 -7.12
CA SER A 227 -17.40 6.98 -7.00
C SER A 227 -18.48 6.88 -5.91
N ARG A 228 -19.02 5.68 -5.66
CA ARG A 228 -19.96 5.42 -4.56
C ARG A 228 -19.28 5.45 -3.21
N HIS A 229 -18.04 5.01 -3.14
CA HIS A 229 -17.27 4.89 -1.90
C HIS A 229 -16.82 6.27 -1.42
N ILE A 230 -16.29 7.08 -2.34
CA ILE A 230 -15.98 8.50 -2.13
C ILE A 230 -17.22 9.27 -1.66
N SER A 231 -18.39 8.95 -2.25
CA SER A 231 -19.67 9.55 -1.85
C SER A 231 -20.05 9.19 -0.42
N ASN A 232 -19.95 7.92 -0.03
CA ASN A 232 -20.18 7.49 1.35
C ASN A 232 -19.23 8.19 2.32
N GLY A 233 -17.95 8.25 1.96
CA GLY A 233 -16.92 8.89 2.77
C GLY A 233 -17.23 10.37 3.05
N TYR A 234 -17.57 11.12 1.99
CA TYR A 234 -17.93 12.52 2.11
C TYR A 234 -19.21 12.73 2.93
N SER A 235 -20.21 11.85 2.81
CA SER A 235 -21.41 11.89 3.64
C SER A 235 -21.10 11.76 5.13
N ILE A 236 -20.23 10.83 5.52
CA ILE A 236 -19.81 10.66 6.92
C ILE A 236 -19.04 11.90 7.41
N LEU A 237 -18.13 12.43 6.60
CA LEU A 237 -17.37 13.63 6.92
C LEU A 237 -18.29 14.82 7.21
N LEU A 238 -19.29 15.07 6.36
CA LEU A 238 -20.25 16.16 6.59
C LEU A 238 -21.08 15.95 7.86
N MET A 239 -21.39 14.71 8.22
CA MET A 239 -22.08 14.40 9.48
C MET A 239 -21.18 14.64 10.69
N ALA A 240 -19.90 14.26 10.61
CA ALA A 240 -18.93 14.50 11.66
C ALA A 240 -18.67 16.01 11.84
N LEU A 241 -18.56 16.76 10.75
CA LEU A 241 -18.36 18.22 10.76
C LEU A 241 -19.52 19.02 11.33
N ALA A 242 -20.72 18.43 11.38
CA ALA A 242 -21.88 19.07 11.99
C ALA A 242 -21.71 19.25 13.51
N ASP A 243 -20.81 18.49 14.13
CA ASP A 243 -20.42 18.67 15.52
C ASP A 243 -19.00 19.21 15.66
N GLU A 244 -18.89 20.47 16.08
CA GLU A 244 -17.60 21.15 16.26
C GLU A 244 -16.67 20.43 17.23
N ASP A 245 -17.23 19.67 18.18
CA ASP A 245 -16.44 18.86 19.11
C ASP A 245 -15.56 17.86 18.34
N ASN A 246 -15.94 17.40 17.15
CA ASN A 246 -15.13 16.45 16.37
C ASN A 246 -13.91 17.06 15.68
N ARG A 247 -13.78 18.40 15.65
CA ARG A 247 -12.74 19.06 14.86
C ARG A 247 -11.33 18.58 15.20
N GLN A 248 -11.02 18.45 16.49
CA GLN A 248 -9.72 17.98 16.94
C GLN A 248 -9.42 16.53 16.49
N LEU A 249 -10.41 15.64 16.47
CA LEU A 249 -10.22 14.28 15.95
C LEU A 249 -10.06 14.27 14.45
N LEU A 250 -10.89 15.01 13.71
CA LEU A 250 -10.78 15.11 12.25
C LEU A 250 -9.41 15.62 11.82
N GLU A 251 -8.88 16.67 12.47
CA GLU A 251 -7.56 17.21 12.16
C GLU A 251 -6.43 16.21 12.49
N ARG A 252 -6.49 15.54 13.64
CA ARG A 252 -5.56 14.46 14.02
C ARG A 252 -5.59 13.32 13.00
N ASP A 253 -6.79 12.85 12.66
CA ASP A 253 -6.99 11.66 11.86
C ASP A 253 -6.69 11.92 10.39
N LEU A 254 -6.99 13.11 9.86
CA LEU A 254 -6.57 13.51 8.51
C LEU A 254 -5.05 13.58 8.41
N ARG A 255 -4.37 14.14 9.42
CA ARG A 255 -2.90 14.17 9.46
C ARG A 255 -2.31 12.76 9.44
N TYR A 256 -2.81 11.86 10.29
CA TYR A 256 -2.38 10.46 10.34
C TYR A 256 -2.66 9.75 9.00
N ALA A 257 -3.90 9.80 8.55
CA ALA A 257 -4.36 9.11 7.36
C ALA A 257 -3.59 9.54 6.13
N TRP A 258 -3.47 10.86 5.90
CA TRP A 258 -2.68 11.42 4.80
C TRP A 258 -1.26 10.86 4.79
N TRP A 259 -0.55 11.00 5.91
CA TRP A 259 0.87 10.68 5.95
C TRP A 259 1.15 9.19 5.82
N ASN A 260 0.35 8.34 6.48
CA ASN A 260 0.54 6.90 6.41
C ASN A 260 0.24 6.37 4.99
N ASN A 261 -0.84 6.85 4.37
CA ASN A 261 -1.18 6.51 2.99
C ASN A 261 -0.09 6.95 2.00
N HIS A 262 0.40 8.20 2.08
CA HIS A 262 1.55 8.66 1.30
C HIS A 262 2.76 7.72 1.47
N CYS A 263 3.12 7.39 2.72
CA CYS A 263 4.25 6.51 2.95
C CYS A 263 4.07 5.16 2.24
N VAL A 264 2.93 4.50 2.42
CA VAL A 264 2.72 3.13 1.94
C VAL A 264 2.44 3.08 0.44
N VAL A 265 1.49 3.87 -0.04
CA VAL A 265 1.04 3.82 -1.43
C VAL A 265 2.14 4.29 -2.37
N ASP A 266 2.82 5.40 -2.07
CA ASP A 266 3.83 5.94 -2.98
C ASP A 266 5.06 5.05 -3.03
N ALA A 267 5.41 4.40 -1.91
CA ALA A 267 6.46 3.38 -1.87
C ALA A 267 6.13 2.20 -2.79
N ALA A 268 4.91 1.66 -2.73
CA ALA A 268 4.53 0.50 -3.52
C ALA A 268 4.25 0.87 -4.99
N ILE A 269 3.25 1.72 -5.22
CA ILE A 269 2.71 2.01 -6.56
C ILE A 269 3.72 2.79 -7.40
N GLY A 270 4.43 3.76 -6.82
CA GLY A 270 5.50 4.47 -7.53
C GLY A 270 6.58 3.51 -8.02
N THR A 271 6.97 2.55 -7.18
CA THR A 271 7.94 1.53 -7.57
C THR A 271 7.41 0.64 -8.69
N PHE A 272 6.18 0.13 -8.57
CA PHE A 272 5.61 -0.79 -9.57
C PHE A 272 5.49 -0.12 -10.95
N ILE A 273 5.04 1.13 -10.97
CA ILE A 273 4.92 1.93 -12.20
C ILE A 273 6.31 2.13 -12.83
N GLU A 274 7.30 2.58 -12.08
CA GLU A 274 8.58 2.98 -12.69
C GLU A 274 9.54 1.81 -12.94
N TYR A 275 9.69 0.92 -11.95
CA TYR A 275 10.65 -0.18 -11.97
C TYR A 275 10.05 -1.51 -12.41
N GLY A 276 8.72 -1.61 -12.52
CA GLY A 276 8.06 -2.76 -13.12
C GLY A 276 7.87 -2.65 -14.63
N SER A 277 7.77 -1.43 -15.14
CA SER A 277 7.59 -1.17 -16.57
C SER A 277 8.91 -1.34 -17.36
N LYS A 278 8.81 -1.79 -18.61
CA LYS A 278 9.84 -1.62 -19.65
C LYS A 278 9.46 -0.53 -20.66
N ASP A 279 8.29 0.10 -20.53
CA ASP A 279 7.95 1.25 -21.37
C ASP A 279 8.84 2.44 -20.98
N ARG A 280 9.66 2.87 -21.94
CA ARG A 280 10.60 3.99 -21.83
C ARG A 280 10.35 5.05 -22.90
N ARG A 281 9.14 5.11 -23.45
CA ARG A 281 8.73 6.22 -24.34
C ARG A 281 8.99 7.56 -23.65
N ARG A 282 9.53 8.52 -24.40
CA ARG A 282 9.96 9.84 -23.87
C ARG A 282 8.80 10.69 -23.34
N ASP A 283 7.61 10.52 -23.91
CA ASP A 283 6.38 11.23 -23.53
C ASP A 283 5.63 10.56 -22.37
N ARG A 284 6.08 9.39 -21.90
CA ARG A 284 5.53 8.73 -20.72
C ARG A 284 5.70 9.62 -19.49
N GLU A 285 4.64 9.83 -18.72
CA GLU A 285 4.72 10.53 -17.43
C GLU A 285 5.54 9.69 -16.42
N SER A 286 6.36 10.36 -15.62
CA SER A 286 6.96 9.80 -14.41
C SER A 286 5.93 9.70 -13.29
N TYR A 287 6.22 8.90 -12.27
CA TYR A 287 5.34 8.82 -11.12
C TYR A 287 5.18 10.17 -10.41
N ALA A 288 6.24 10.98 -10.33
CA ALA A 288 6.15 12.32 -9.77
C ALA A 288 5.20 13.23 -10.57
N GLU A 289 5.26 13.21 -11.91
CA GLU A 289 4.33 13.96 -12.77
C GLU A 289 2.88 13.51 -12.53
N MET A 290 2.64 12.20 -12.47
CA MET A 290 1.32 11.62 -12.16
C MET A 290 0.82 12.02 -10.77
N TRP A 291 1.70 11.96 -9.76
CA TRP A 291 1.38 12.35 -8.38
C TRP A 291 0.99 13.82 -8.30
N ARG A 292 1.71 14.71 -9.01
CA ARG A 292 1.38 16.14 -9.05
C ARG A 292 -0.02 16.37 -9.64
N ARG A 293 -0.40 15.62 -10.66
CA ARG A 293 -1.73 15.75 -11.27
C ARG A 293 -2.83 15.20 -10.36
N TRP A 294 -2.74 13.94 -9.96
CA TRP A 294 -3.86 13.27 -9.28
C TRP A 294 -3.91 13.52 -7.78
N ILE A 295 -2.75 13.58 -7.12
CA ILE A 295 -2.70 13.78 -5.68
C ILE A 295 -2.72 15.28 -5.36
N TYR A 296 -1.86 16.06 -6.02
CA TYR A 296 -1.77 17.48 -5.69
C TYR A 296 -2.94 18.29 -6.28
N ASP A 297 -3.21 18.21 -7.58
CA ASP A 297 -4.26 19.03 -8.20
C ASP A 297 -5.68 18.48 -7.97
N ASP A 298 -5.93 17.19 -8.19
CA ASP A 298 -7.28 16.64 -8.07
C ASP A 298 -7.69 16.41 -6.61
N TYR A 299 -6.83 15.80 -5.78
CA TYR A 299 -7.17 15.54 -4.37
C TYR A 299 -6.90 16.74 -3.47
N TYR A 300 -5.65 17.16 -3.32
CA TYR A 300 -5.31 18.20 -2.34
C TYR A 300 -6.01 19.53 -2.66
N ARG A 301 -5.83 20.07 -3.87
CA ARG A 301 -6.39 21.40 -4.21
C ARG A 301 -7.91 21.38 -4.36
N SER A 302 -8.47 20.34 -4.97
CA SER A 302 -9.89 20.33 -5.32
C SER A 302 -10.79 19.64 -4.29
N TYR A 303 -10.23 18.78 -3.42
CA TYR A 303 -10.97 18.09 -2.36
C TYR A 303 -10.61 18.55 -0.95
N LEU A 304 -9.33 18.52 -0.56
CA LEU A 304 -8.91 18.84 0.82
C LEU A 304 -9.01 20.33 1.16
N ILE A 305 -8.40 21.23 0.36
CA ILE A 305 -8.42 22.69 0.64
C ILE A 305 -9.87 23.21 0.82
N PRO A 306 -10.85 22.82 -0.01
CA PRO A 306 -12.23 23.24 0.21
C PRO A 306 -12.84 22.84 1.55
N LEU A 307 -12.26 21.89 2.29
CA LEU A 307 -12.74 21.53 3.63
C LEU A 307 -12.41 22.60 4.69
N GLU A 308 -11.46 23.51 4.43
CA GLU A 308 -11.15 24.63 5.32
C GLU A 308 -12.36 25.56 5.54
N LYS A 309 -13.28 25.63 4.55
CA LYS A 309 -14.54 26.40 4.70
C LYS A 309 -15.47 25.83 5.78
N TYR A 310 -15.25 24.58 6.19
CA TYR A 310 -15.93 23.93 7.32
C TYR A 310 -15.12 24.03 8.62
N GLY A 311 -14.04 24.82 8.62
CA GLY A 311 -13.19 25.13 9.76
C GLY A 311 -12.15 24.07 10.11
N LEU A 312 -11.90 23.09 9.24
CA LEU A 312 -10.79 22.15 9.41
C LEU A 312 -9.46 22.82 9.05
N LYS A 313 -8.41 22.51 9.81
CA LYS A 313 -7.03 22.81 9.40
C LYS A 313 -6.48 21.66 8.55
N ILE A 314 -6.16 21.96 7.30
CA ILE A 314 -5.58 20.99 6.37
C ILE A 314 -4.05 20.92 6.60
N PRO A 315 -3.44 19.72 6.59
CA PRO A 315 -2.01 19.55 6.79
C PRO A 315 -1.23 19.90 5.50
N HIS A 316 -1.29 21.15 5.07
CA HIS A 316 -0.64 21.64 3.84
C HIS A 316 0.86 21.36 3.81
N ASP A 317 1.52 21.58 4.94
CA ASP A 317 2.94 21.32 5.15
C ASP A 317 3.31 19.87 4.85
N LEU A 318 2.47 18.92 5.27
CA LEU A 318 2.70 17.50 5.02
C LEU A 318 2.41 17.08 3.58
N VAL A 319 1.58 17.82 2.84
CA VAL A 319 1.39 17.59 1.40
C VAL A 319 2.63 18.03 0.64
N GLU A 320 3.19 19.20 0.97
CA GLU A 320 4.44 19.66 0.38
C GLU A 320 5.63 18.77 0.77
N GLU A 321 5.69 18.32 2.02
CA GLU A 321 6.75 17.40 2.45
C GLU A 321 6.65 16.04 1.75
N ALA A 322 5.44 15.51 1.53
CA ALA A 322 5.23 14.31 0.73
C ALA A 322 5.77 14.46 -0.71
N TRP A 323 5.51 15.61 -1.33
CA TRP A 323 6.07 15.95 -2.65
C TRP A 323 7.60 16.01 -2.63
N LYS A 324 8.17 16.74 -1.67
CA LYS A 324 9.62 16.84 -1.47
C LYS A 324 10.28 15.48 -1.28
N ARG A 325 9.65 14.57 -0.53
CA ARG A 325 10.14 13.20 -0.37
C ARG A 325 10.25 12.46 -1.70
N ILE A 326 9.22 12.57 -2.55
CA ILE A 326 9.18 11.91 -3.86
C ILE A 326 10.21 12.54 -4.80
N TRP A 327 10.18 13.86 -4.94
CA TRP A 327 10.93 14.59 -5.96
C TRP A 327 12.37 14.89 -5.56
N ASP A 328 12.59 15.51 -4.40
CA ASP A 328 13.92 16.01 -3.98
C ASP A 328 14.74 14.94 -3.25
N GLN A 329 14.08 13.99 -2.57
CA GLN A 329 14.76 12.98 -1.73
C GLN A 329 14.71 11.57 -2.34
N GLY A 330 14.16 11.42 -3.55
CA GLY A 330 14.16 10.18 -4.32
C GLY A 330 13.46 9.01 -3.63
N TYR A 331 12.37 9.26 -2.91
CA TYR A 331 11.67 8.26 -2.08
C TYR A 331 11.37 6.96 -2.83
N VAL A 332 10.76 7.05 -4.02
CA VAL A 332 10.41 5.88 -4.85
C VAL A 332 11.65 5.10 -5.28
N HIS A 333 12.72 5.80 -5.67
CA HIS A 333 13.95 5.17 -6.14
C HIS A 333 14.69 4.42 -5.02
N LYS A 334 14.69 4.98 -3.80
CA LYS A 334 15.24 4.30 -2.61
C LYS A 334 14.40 3.09 -2.21
N VAL A 335 13.08 3.15 -2.38
CA VAL A 335 12.19 1.99 -2.16
C VAL A 335 12.47 0.89 -3.20
N ALA A 336 12.71 1.25 -4.45
CA ALA A 336 13.08 0.29 -5.49
C ALA A 336 14.40 -0.43 -5.16
N GLN A 337 15.44 0.31 -4.74
CA GLN A 337 16.69 -0.29 -4.26
C GLN A 337 16.46 -1.20 -3.05
N PHE A 338 15.57 -0.84 -2.13
CA PHE A 338 15.23 -1.68 -0.99
C PHE A 338 14.61 -3.02 -1.42
N PHE A 339 13.61 -3.00 -2.30
CA PHE A 339 13.00 -4.23 -2.80
C PHE A 339 13.99 -5.10 -3.59
N ALA A 340 14.83 -4.46 -4.41
CA ALA A 340 15.87 -5.15 -5.16
C ALA A 340 16.96 -5.72 -4.24
N THR A 341 17.36 -5.00 -3.18
CA THR A 341 18.29 -5.53 -2.16
C THR A 341 17.69 -6.74 -1.44
N GLY A 342 16.39 -6.69 -1.13
CA GLY A 342 15.64 -7.76 -0.48
C GLY A 342 15.33 -8.98 -1.34
N TRP A 343 15.82 -9.03 -2.60
CA TRP A 343 15.49 -10.10 -3.55
C TRP A 343 15.59 -11.52 -2.98
N PRO A 344 16.56 -11.92 -2.13
CA PRO A 344 16.69 -13.31 -1.71
C PRO A 344 15.49 -13.84 -0.91
N VAL A 345 14.71 -12.95 -0.31
CA VAL A 345 13.51 -13.27 0.48
C VAL A 345 12.22 -12.71 -0.16
N ASN A 346 12.26 -12.45 -1.46
CA ASN A 346 11.06 -12.21 -2.26
C ASN A 346 10.39 -13.53 -2.62
N PHE A 347 9.11 -13.47 -2.99
CA PHE A 347 8.41 -14.56 -3.69
C PHE A 347 8.18 -14.23 -5.17
N TRP A 348 8.94 -13.26 -5.69
CA TRP A 348 8.94 -12.82 -7.09
C TRP A 348 10.38 -12.51 -7.53
N ARG A 349 10.61 -12.39 -8.84
CA ARG A 349 11.93 -12.05 -9.39
C ARG A 349 12.04 -10.56 -9.66
N ILE A 350 13.24 -10.00 -9.57
CA ILE A 350 13.50 -8.58 -9.84
C ILE A 350 14.51 -8.46 -10.98
N ASP A 351 14.07 -7.86 -12.08
CA ASP A 351 14.95 -7.54 -13.22
C ASP A 351 15.88 -6.36 -12.87
N GLY A 352 17.11 -6.42 -13.37
CA GLY A 352 18.03 -5.28 -13.28
C GLY A 352 17.62 -4.15 -14.23
N MET A 353 18.09 -2.94 -13.94
CA MET A 353 17.90 -1.78 -14.83
C MET A 353 18.94 -1.79 -15.95
N THR A 354 18.58 -1.30 -17.14
CA THR A 354 19.42 -1.25 -18.35
C THR A 354 19.80 0.19 -18.71
N ASP A 355 20.66 0.36 -19.71
CA ASP A 355 21.01 1.70 -20.23
C ASP A 355 19.77 2.50 -20.67
N GLU A 356 18.79 1.85 -21.30
CA GLU A 356 17.50 2.49 -21.65
C GLU A 356 16.71 2.94 -20.41
N ASP A 357 16.77 2.16 -19.31
CA ASP A 357 16.17 2.56 -18.03
C ASP A 357 16.91 3.78 -17.48
N PHE A 358 18.25 3.77 -17.49
CA PHE A 358 19.09 4.85 -16.99
C PHE A 358 18.84 6.15 -17.74
N GLU A 359 18.78 6.12 -19.07
CA GLU A 359 18.48 7.29 -19.90
C GLU A 359 17.11 7.89 -19.58
N TRP A 360 16.08 7.03 -19.42
CA TRP A 360 14.73 7.50 -19.09
C TRP A 360 14.67 8.10 -17.69
N PHE A 361 15.26 7.42 -16.70
CA PHE A 361 15.30 7.92 -15.33
C PHE A 361 16.06 9.24 -15.24
N GLU A 362 17.23 9.37 -15.86
CA GLU A 362 17.99 10.62 -15.87
C GLU A 362 17.22 11.75 -16.58
N SER A 363 16.48 11.42 -17.66
CA SER A 363 15.65 12.40 -18.35
C SER A 363 14.46 12.88 -17.50
N LYS A 364 13.90 12.03 -16.64
CA LYS A 364 12.73 12.36 -15.80
C LYS A 364 13.11 12.92 -14.43
N TYR A 365 14.23 12.46 -13.92
CA TYR A 365 14.79 12.79 -12.62
C TYR A 365 16.29 13.11 -12.81
N PRO A 366 16.64 14.35 -13.22
CA PRO A 366 18.04 14.73 -13.41
C PRO A 366 18.86 14.51 -12.14
N GLY A 367 20.01 13.84 -12.26
CA GLY A 367 20.85 13.39 -11.14
C GLY A 367 20.55 11.97 -10.65
N TRP A 368 19.55 11.28 -11.21
CA TRP A 368 19.23 9.91 -10.84
C TRP A 368 20.40 8.97 -11.07
N TYR A 369 21.10 9.08 -12.20
CA TYR A 369 22.20 8.16 -12.50
C TYR A 369 23.39 8.36 -11.55
N GLU A 370 23.68 9.62 -11.18
CA GLU A 370 24.73 9.94 -10.19
C GLU A 370 24.45 9.28 -8.83
N GLU A 371 23.18 9.25 -8.40
CA GLU A 371 22.81 8.69 -7.09
C GLU A 371 22.60 7.17 -7.10
N TYR A 372 21.96 6.62 -8.15
CA TYR A 372 21.48 5.23 -8.17
C TYR A 372 22.14 4.34 -9.23
N GLY A 373 22.76 4.91 -10.27
CA GLY A 373 23.25 4.18 -11.43
C GLY A 373 24.30 3.14 -11.07
N ALA A 374 25.35 3.54 -10.34
CA ALA A 374 26.43 2.65 -9.92
C ALA A 374 25.93 1.45 -9.08
N TRP A 375 24.90 1.65 -8.26
CA TRP A 375 24.28 0.57 -7.50
C TRP A 375 23.58 -0.44 -8.40
N TRP A 376 22.79 0.02 -9.38
CA TRP A 376 22.09 -0.85 -10.33
C TRP A 376 23.05 -1.59 -11.28
N GLU A 377 24.17 -0.97 -11.64
CA GLU A 377 25.24 -1.66 -12.37
C GLU A 377 25.87 -2.76 -11.51
N ALA A 378 26.12 -2.49 -10.23
CA ALA A 378 26.60 -3.49 -9.29
C ALA A 378 25.59 -4.65 -9.17
N TYR A 379 24.30 -4.34 -9.01
CA TYR A 379 23.21 -5.32 -9.01
C TYR A 379 23.26 -6.23 -10.25
N ASN A 380 23.43 -5.65 -11.43
CA ASN A 380 23.55 -6.42 -12.66
C ASN A 380 24.81 -7.31 -12.70
N ARG A 381 25.96 -6.85 -12.21
CA ARG A 381 27.19 -7.65 -12.15
C ARG A 381 27.06 -8.85 -11.20
N MET A 382 26.28 -8.70 -10.13
CA MET A 382 26.11 -9.72 -9.09
C MET A 382 24.88 -10.61 -9.30
N ARG A 383 24.11 -10.45 -10.37
CA ARG A 383 22.82 -11.13 -10.52
C ARG A 383 22.90 -12.64 -10.72
N HIS A 384 24.04 -13.20 -11.12
CA HIS A 384 24.17 -14.66 -11.29
C HIS A 384 25.02 -15.27 -10.15
N PRO A 385 24.73 -16.51 -9.73
CA PRO A 385 25.47 -17.18 -8.66
C PRO A 385 26.91 -17.52 -9.08
N GLY A 386 27.73 -17.93 -8.09
CA GLY A 386 29.08 -18.48 -8.30
C GLY A 386 30.24 -17.47 -8.23
N GLY A 387 29.94 -16.17 -8.09
CA GLY A 387 30.98 -15.13 -7.96
C GLY A 387 30.84 -14.23 -6.74
N ASN A 388 29.61 -13.96 -6.30
CA ASN A 388 29.30 -13.04 -5.19
C ASN A 388 28.22 -13.67 -4.30
N LYS A 389 28.07 -13.15 -3.09
CA LYS A 389 26.88 -13.34 -2.26
C LYS A 389 25.71 -12.54 -2.84
N PRO A 390 24.47 -12.75 -2.34
CA PRO A 390 23.40 -11.82 -2.66
C PRO A 390 23.77 -10.39 -2.26
N ILE A 391 23.37 -9.41 -3.06
CA ILE A 391 23.76 -8.00 -2.90
C ILE A 391 23.54 -7.43 -1.48
N ALA A 392 22.54 -7.91 -0.74
CA ALA A 392 22.30 -7.52 0.65
C ALA A 392 23.47 -7.83 1.61
N PHE A 393 24.40 -8.71 1.21
CA PHE A 393 25.54 -9.17 1.98
C PHE A 393 26.88 -8.81 1.31
N GLU A 394 26.85 -7.91 0.33
CA GLU A 394 28.03 -7.40 -0.37
C GLU A 394 28.27 -5.92 -0.01
N ASP A 395 29.54 -5.52 0.00
CA ASP A 395 29.90 -4.12 0.24
C ASP A 395 29.77 -3.30 -1.05
N VAL A 396 28.55 -2.85 -1.31
CA VAL A 396 28.20 -2.07 -2.51
C VAL A 396 27.78 -0.64 -2.16
N GLY A 397 28.21 -0.12 -1.00
CA GLY A 397 27.81 1.20 -0.52
C GLY A 397 26.32 1.31 -0.18
N TYR A 398 25.63 0.18 0.03
CA TYR A 398 24.25 0.13 0.49
C TYR A 398 24.17 -0.51 1.87
N GLN A 399 23.59 0.21 2.83
CA GLN A 399 23.29 -0.34 4.16
C GLN A 399 21.78 -0.59 4.29
N TYR A 400 21.44 -1.82 4.70
CA TYR A 400 20.07 -2.25 4.94
C TYR A 400 19.36 -1.32 5.95
N PRO A 401 18.14 -0.84 5.64
CA PRO A 401 17.50 0.22 6.41
C PRO A 401 16.87 -0.28 7.71
N HIS A 402 16.71 0.63 8.67
CA HIS A 402 15.78 0.45 9.79
C HIS A 402 14.32 0.44 9.29
N ARG A 403 13.40 -0.10 10.10
CA ARG A 403 11.98 -0.14 9.77
C ARG A 403 11.20 0.92 10.54
N CYS A 404 10.25 1.57 9.87
CA CYS A 404 9.33 2.46 10.56
C CYS A 404 8.32 1.66 11.37
N TRP A 405 8.22 1.93 12.67
CA TRP A 405 7.25 1.28 13.56
C TRP A 405 5.79 1.58 13.15
N THR A 406 5.56 2.76 12.56
CA THR A 406 4.22 3.25 12.21
C THR A 406 3.74 2.74 10.86
N CYS A 407 4.40 3.09 9.76
CA CYS A 407 3.94 2.75 8.41
C CYS A 407 4.54 1.45 7.85
N MET A 408 5.47 0.80 8.57
CA MET A 408 6.21 -0.39 8.13
C MET A 408 7.13 -0.20 6.91
N VAL A 409 7.09 0.94 6.23
CA VAL A 409 8.05 1.29 5.18
C VAL A 409 9.42 1.54 5.82
N PRO A 410 10.55 1.13 5.20
CA PRO A 410 11.85 1.36 5.79
C PRO A 410 12.24 2.85 5.85
N CYS A 411 13.10 3.18 6.81
CA CYS A 411 13.65 4.52 7.05
C CYS A 411 14.71 4.88 5.98
N LEU A 412 14.26 5.02 4.73
CA LEU A 412 15.12 5.16 3.54
C LEU A 412 15.64 6.58 3.33
N ILE A 413 14.84 7.59 3.67
CA ILE A 413 15.30 8.98 3.76
C ILE A 413 15.90 9.14 5.14
N ARG A 414 17.21 8.97 5.21
CA ARG A 414 17.93 8.74 6.46
C ARG A 414 17.87 9.94 7.37
N GLN A 415 17.90 11.14 6.80
CA GLN A 415 17.87 12.42 7.51
C GLN A 415 16.56 12.59 8.30
N ASP A 416 15.47 11.99 7.81
CA ASP A 416 14.15 12.07 8.43
C ASP A 416 13.94 11.02 9.53
N MET A 417 14.88 10.07 9.69
CA MET A 417 14.73 8.99 10.65
C MET A 417 14.65 9.55 12.07
N VAL A 418 13.62 9.19 12.83
CA VAL A 418 13.47 9.50 14.26
C VAL A 418 13.61 8.22 15.07
N VAL A 419 14.21 8.31 16.25
CA VAL A 419 14.36 7.21 17.20
C VAL A 419 13.85 7.66 18.56
N ASP A 420 12.97 6.87 19.18
CA ASP A 420 12.41 7.19 20.50
C ASP A 420 12.15 5.92 21.32
N LYS A 421 12.13 6.06 22.64
CA LYS A 421 11.86 4.95 23.57
C LYS A 421 10.41 5.00 24.01
N VAL A 422 9.62 4.06 23.50
CA VAL A 422 8.17 4.03 23.66
C VAL A 422 7.74 2.70 24.23
N ASP A 423 6.95 2.73 25.30
CA ASP A 423 6.49 1.55 26.05
C ASP A 423 7.64 0.59 26.43
N GLY A 424 8.83 1.14 26.72
CA GLY A 424 10.02 0.39 27.12
C GLY A 424 10.90 -0.14 25.98
N GLN A 425 10.51 0.06 24.72
CA GLN A 425 11.27 -0.37 23.54
C GLN A 425 11.77 0.83 22.73
N TRP A 426 13.02 0.78 22.27
CA TRP A 426 13.51 1.73 21.27
C TRP A 426 12.91 1.41 19.90
N ARG A 427 12.25 2.40 19.31
CA ARG A 427 11.56 2.30 18.02
C ARG A 427 12.14 3.31 17.04
N THR A 428 12.14 2.93 15.76
CA THR A 428 12.55 3.77 14.64
C THR A 428 11.34 4.22 13.83
N TYR A 429 11.38 5.45 13.33
CA TYR A 429 10.33 6.03 12.49
C TYR A 429 10.96 6.65 11.26
N CYS A 430 10.33 6.50 10.09
CA CYS A 430 10.84 7.07 8.84
C CYS A 430 10.61 8.59 8.71
N SER A 431 9.91 9.21 9.68
CA SER A 431 9.69 10.65 9.73
C SER A 431 9.16 11.09 11.10
N GLU A 432 9.20 12.38 11.36
CA GLU A 432 8.58 13.00 12.54
C GLU A 432 7.07 12.72 12.63
N THR A 433 6.34 12.74 11.50
CA THR A 433 4.90 12.44 11.51
C THR A 433 4.60 10.98 11.83
N CYS A 434 5.48 10.05 11.43
CA CYS A 434 5.37 8.65 11.86
C CYS A 434 5.63 8.51 13.36
N ALA A 435 6.63 9.21 13.91
CA ALA A 435 6.87 9.25 15.35
C ALA A 435 5.67 9.82 16.10
N TRP A 436 5.20 11.02 15.71
CA TRP A 436 4.02 11.68 16.28
C TRP A 436 2.77 10.79 16.31
N THR A 437 2.54 10.03 15.24
CA THR A 437 1.40 9.08 15.18
C THR A 437 1.45 8.11 16.36
N ASP A 438 2.60 7.47 16.58
CA ASP A 438 2.76 6.51 17.68
C ASP A 438 2.81 7.22 19.03
N THR A 439 3.72 8.18 19.23
CA THR A 439 4.00 8.78 20.54
C THR A 439 2.87 9.64 21.08
N THR A 440 2.08 10.26 20.19
CA THR A 440 1.12 11.31 20.56
C THR A 440 -0.30 11.00 20.08
N ALA A 441 -0.50 10.73 18.79
CA ALA A 441 -1.84 10.61 18.22
C ALA A 441 -2.57 9.34 18.68
N PHE A 442 -1.86 8.22 18.76
CA PHE A 442 -2.41 6.89 19.08
C PHE A 442 -2.29 6.59 20.58
N ARG A 443 -2.70 7.55 21.39
CA ARG A 443 -2.71 7.47 22.86
C ARG A 443 -4.14 7.54 23.41
N PRO A 444 -4.36 7.09 24.66
CA PRO A 444 -5.69 7.17 25.29
C PRO A 444 -6.21 8.59 25.51
N GLU A 445 -5.32 9.59 25.40
CA GLU A 445 -5.65 11.01 25.45
C GLU A 445 -4.86 11.74 24.36
N TYR A 446 -5.52 12.66 23.66
CA TYR A 446 -4.93 13.52 22.64
C TYR A 446 -5.30 14.97 22.94
N GLU A 447 -4.30 15.82 23.22
CA GLU A 447 -4.49 17.26 23.49
C GLU A 447 -5.61 17.56 24.52
N GLY A 448 -5.62 16.82 25.63
CA GLY A 448 -6.61 16.99 26.71
C GLY A 448 -7.96 16.29 26.46
N ARG A 449 -8.15 15.64 25.32
CA ARG A 449 -9.36 14.86 25.00
C ARG A 449 -9.10 13.37 25.16
N ALA A 450 -9.96 12.68 25.89
CA ALA A 450 -9.95 11.22 25.95
C ALA A 450 -10.28 10.62 24.58
N THR A 451 -9.44 9.69 24.12
CA THR A 451 -9.57 8.96 22.86
C THR A 451 -9.41 7.44 23.06
N PRO A 452 -10.27 6.82 23.90
CA PRO A 452 -10.15 5.41 24.25
C PRO A 452 -10.44 4.46 23.08
N SER A 453 -11.12 4.91 22.03
CA SER A 453 -11.42 4.10 20.84
C SER A 453 -10.23 4.00 19.89
N MET A 454 -9.24 4.89 20.02
CA MET A 454 -8.05 4.90 19.17
C MET A 454 -7.21 3.63 19.35
N GLY A 455 -6.76 3.08 18.22
CA GLY A 455 -5.90 1.89 18.18
C GLY A 455 -4.49 2.15 18.73
N ARG A 456 -3.69 1.09 18.83
CA ARG A 456 -2.29 1.16 19.27
C ARG A 456 -1.38 0.40 18.33
N LEU A 457 -0.16 0.91 18.14
CA LEU A 457 0.89 0.27 17.35
C LEU A 457 1.73 -0.64 18.26
N THR A 458 1.28 -1.88 18.44
CA THR A 458 1.86 -2.83 19.40
C THR A 458 2.15 -4.19 18.76
N GLY A 459 2.77 -5.09 19.53
CA GLY A 459 3.08 -6.44 19.12
C GLY A 459 4.41 -6.56 18.34
N LYS A 460 4.64 -7.74 17.78
CA LYS A 460 5.77 -8.00 16.88
C LYS A 460 5.37 -7.55 15.47
N ARG A 461 5.84 -6.38 15.06
CA ARG A 461 5.41 -5.73 13.81
C ARG A 461 6.34 -6.05 12.63
N GLU A 462 7.65 -6.03 12.89
CA GLU A 462 8.68 -6.20 11.85
C GLU A 462 8.96 -7.65 11.52
N TRP A 463 9.14 -7.91 10.23
CA TRP A 463 9.50 -9.23 9.70
C TRP A 463 10.92 -9.62 10.11
N GLU A 464 11.84 -8.66 10.08
CA GLU A 464 13.26 -8.82 10.35
C GLU A 464 13.51 -9.39 11.74
N THR A 465 12.71 -8.94 12.72
CA THR A 465 12.77 -9.38 14.12
C THR A 465 12.40 -10.85 14.30
N VAL A 466 11.61 -11.45 13.40
CA VAL A 466 11.24 -12.87 13.46
C VAL A 466 12.43 -13.78 13.09
N TYR A 467 13.31 -13.32 12.21
CA TYR A 467 14.42 -14.10 11.65
C TYR A 467 15.81 -13.63 12.12
N HIS A 468 15.87 -12.80 13.17
CA HIS A 468 17.13 -12.31 13.71
C HIS A 468 18.08 -13.48 14.09
N GLY A 469 19.29 -13.45 13.54
CA GLY A 469 20.34 -14.44 13.80
C GLY A 469 20.21 -15.75 13.01
N GLN A 470 19.24 -15.87 12.10
CA GLN A 470 19.05 -17.08 11.29
C GLN A 470 19.85 -17.03 9.97
N ASP A 471 20.15 -18.20 9.42
CA ASP A 471 20.79 -18.33 8.10
C ASP A 471 19.78 -18.07 6.99
N LEU A 472 20.19 -17.33 5.95
CA LEU A 472 19.33 -16.97 4.83
C LEU A 472 18.72 -18.19 4.11
N ALA A 473 19.47 -19.28 3.94
CA ALA A 473 18.93 -20.47 3.28
C ALA A 473 17.80 -21.09 4.11
N ASP A 474 17.94 -21.09 5.44
CA ASP A 474 16.94 -21.65 6.35
C ASP A 474 15.70 -20.74 6.40
N ILE A 475 15.87 -19.42 6.34
CA ILE A 475 14.75 -18.46 6.22
C ILE A 475 13.97 -18.70 4.92
N VAL A 476 14.64 -18.79 3.77
CA VAL A 476 14.01 -19.02 2.46
C VAL A 476 13.26 -20.35 2.44
N GLN A 477 13.84 -21.38 3.07
CA GLN A 477 13.22 -22.69 3.22
C GLN A 477 11.96 -22.65 4.10
N ASP A 478 11.99 -21.94 5.24
CA ASP A 478 10.84 -21.77 6.15
C ASP A 478 9.68 -21.00 5.49
N LEU A 479 10.02 -19.93 4.75
CA LEU A 479 9.05 -19.16 3.98
C LEU A 479 8.41 -19.97 2.85
N GLY A 480 9.09 -21.03 2.40
CA GLY A 480 8.68 -21.85 1.26
C GLY A 480 8.96 -21.18 -0.09
N TYR A 481 9.97 -20.31 -0.16
CA TYR A 481 10.33 -19.56 -1.39
C TYR A 481 11.30 -20.35 -2.26
N VAL A 482 11.03 -21.65 -2.39
CA VAL A 482 11.79 -22.62 -3.19
C VAL A 482 10.87 -23.25 -4.22
N ARG A 483 11.41 -23.54 -5.41
CA ARG A 483 10.69 -24.18 -6.51
C ARG A 483 10.49 -25.68 -6.22
N ASP A 484 9.75 -26.35 -7.08
CA ASP A 484 9.37 -27.77 -6.94
C ASP A 484 10.55 -28.75 -6.84
N ASP A 485 11.74 -28.35 -7.30
CA ASP A 485 12.96 -29.14 -7.14
C ASP A 485 13.52 -29.12 -5.70
N GLY A 486 12.90 -28.34 -4.81
CA GLY A 486 13.25 -28.21 -3.39
C GLY A 486 14.55 -27.46 -3.13
N ARG A 487 15.15 -26.82 -4.14
CA ARG A 487 16.47 -26.20 -4.02
C ARG A 487 16.61 -24.86 -4.74
N THR A 488 16.02 -24.71 -5.92
CA THR A 488 16.11 -23.46 -6.68
C THR A 488 15.20 -22.42 -6.05
N LEU A 489 15.72 -21.21 -5.86
CA LEU A 489 14.92 -20.12 -5.27
C LEU A 489 13.81 -19.71 -6.25
N VAL A 490 12.61 -19.47 -5.70
CA VAL A 490 11.56 -18.72 -6.41
C VAL A 490 12.08 -17.33 -6.80
N PRO A 491 12.62 -16.53 -5.86
CA PRO A 491 13.17 -15.24 -6.22
C PRO A 491 14.49 -15.36 -6.97
N GLN A 492 14.70 -14.45 -7.90
CA GLN A 492 15.93 -14.32 -8.68
C GLN A 492 16.17 -12.83 -8.93
N PRO A 493 17.43 -12.36 -8.96
CA PRO A 493 17.75 -10.96 -9.27
C PRO A 493 17.86 -10.71 -10.79
N HIS A 494 17.16 -11.52 -11.60
CA HIS A 494 17.06 -11.42 -13.04
C HIS A 494 15.86 -12.22 -13.56
N LEU A 495 15.63 -12.15 -14.88
CA LEU A 495 14.54 -12.85 -15.55
C LEU A 495 14.94 -14.13 -16.31
N ASP A 496 16.24 -14.42 -16.44
CA ASP A 496 16.75 -15.59 -17.16
C ASP A 496 16.36 -16.93 -16.47
N LEU A 497 15.34 -17.64 -16.98
CA LEU A 497 14.94 -18.97 -16.47
C LEU A 497 15.49 -20.15 -17.29
N ASP A 498 15.96 -19.90 -18.51
CA ASP A 498 16.26 -20.96 -19.47
C ASP A 498 17.60 -21.68 -19.21
N ASP A 499 18.49 -21.09 -18.41
CA ASP A 499 19.78 -21.68 -18.04
C ASP A 499 19.86 -21.95 -16.54
N PRO A 500 19.74 -23.22 -16.09
CA PRO A 500 19.81 -23.58 -14.68
C PRO A 500 21.08 -23.12 -13.97
N LYS A 501 22.21 -22.91 -14.69
CA LYS A 501 23.46 -22.44 -14.09
C LYS A 501 23.40 -20.98 -13.63
N LYS A 502 22.42 -20.22 -14.15
CA LYS A 502 22.20 -18.82 -13.78
C LYS A 502 21.29 -18.69 -12.56
N LEU A 503 20.58 -19.74 -12.16
CA LEU A 503 19.58 -19.68 -11.10
C LEU A 503 20.22 -19.84 -9.73
N TRP A 504 19.89 -18.95 -8.81
CA TRP A 504 20.28 -19.04 -7.42
C TRP A 504 19.56 -20.18 -6.72
N THR A 505 20.30 -20.92 -5.90
CA THR A 505 19.84 -22.05 -5.10
C THR A 505 20.08 -21.83 -3.61
N LEU A 506 19.47 -22.68 -2.76
CA LEU A 506 19.69 -22.65 -1.31
C LEU A 506 21.17 -22.74 -0.92
N ASP A 507 21.97 -23.47 -1.71
CA ASP A 507 23.42 -23.59 -1.44
C ASP A 507 24.17 -22.28 -1.71
N ASP A 508 23.72 -21.48 -2.67
CA ASP A 508 24.36 -20.21 -3.05
C ASP A 508 24.12 -19.11 -2.00
N VAL A 509 23.03 -19.21 -1.23
CA VAL A 509 22.65 -18.24 -0.20
C VAL A 509 23.03 -18.68 1.22
N ARG A 510 23.47 -19.92 1.40
CA ARG A 510 23.85 -20.48 2.70
C ARG A 510 25.11 -19.81 3.28
N GLY A 511 25.16 -19.66 4.60
CA GLY A 511 26.25 -19.02 5.33
C GLY A 511 26.09 -17.51 5.50
N ASN A 512 24.93 -16.96 5.14
CA ASN A 512 24.62 -15.54 5.29
C ASN A 512 23.63 -15.34 6.45
N THR A 513 24.12 -14.83 7.57
CA THR A 513 23.28 -14.57 8.75
C THR A 513 22.50 -13.28 8.61
N PHE A 514 21.18 -13.35 8.79
CA PHE A 514 20.30 -12.19 8.75
C PHE A 514 20.20 -11.52 10.13
N LEU A 515 20.30 -10.19 10.19
CA LEU A 515 20.24 -9.43 11.44
C LEU A 515 19.10 -8.41 11.40
N SER A 516 18.22 -8.45 12.41
CA SER A 516 17.19 -7.42 12.61
C SER A 516 17.80 -6.09 13.04
N PRO A 517 17.56 -4.98 12.33
CA PRO A 517 17.96 -3.64 12.76
C PRO A 517 17.35 -3.21 14.10
N ASN A 518 16.13 -3.67 14.42
CA ASN A 518 15.46 -3.31 15.68
C ASN A 518 16.02 -4.06 16.87
N VAL A 519 16.27 -5.37 16.72
CA VAL A 519 16.89 -6.17 17.80
C VAL A 519 18.27 -5.60 18.11
N THR A 520 19.11 -5.38 17.10
CA THR A 520 20.46 -4.83 17.30
C THR A 520 20.42 -3.44 17.93
N LEU A 521 19.49 -2.56 17.51
CA LEU A 521 19.30 -1.23 18.11
C LEU A 521 18.93 -1.28 19.60
N ASN A 522 18.15 -2.29 20.02
CA ASN A 522 17.72 -2.45 21.41
C ASN A 522 18.76 -3.15 22.30
N GLU A 523 19.72 -3.86 21.71
CA GLU A 523 20.86 -4.46 22.42
C GLU A 523 22.00 -3.46 22.67
N MET A 524 22.09 -2.39 21.88
CA MET A 524 23.06 -1.31 22.07
C MET A 524 22.87 -0.60 23.41
N SER A 525 23.98 -0.17 24.02
CA SER A 525 23.98 0.88 25.05
C SER A 525 23.44 2.21 24.49
N ASP A 526 23.16 3.18 25.36
CA ASP A 526 22.64 4.47 24.93
C ASP A 526 23.67 5.24 24.07
N GLU A 527 24.96 5.18 24.43
CA GLU A 527 26.04 5.82 23.68
C GLU A 527 26.26 5.16 22.30
N GLU A 528 26.24 3.83 22.22
CA GLU A 528 26.36 3.10 20.95
C GLU A 528 25.19 3.41 20.02
N ARG A 529 23.99 3.53 20.56
CA ARG A 529 22.79 3.83 19.79
C ARG A 529 22.83 5.24 19.21
N GLU A 530 23.23 6.23 20.01
CA GLU A 530 23.37 7.60 19.54
C GLU A 530 24.40 7.70 18.39
N ALA A 531 25.54 7.02 18.54
CA ALA A 531 26.56 6.95 17.51
C ALA A 531 26.05 6.25 16.23
N HIS A 532 25.36 5.11 16.37
CA HIS A 532 24.77 4.36 15.26
C HIS A 532 23.73 5.18 14.49
N VAL A 533 22.85 5.90 15.21
CA VAL A 533 21.81 6.73 14.59
C VAL A 533 22.44 7.93 13.89
N ALA A 534 23.45 8.57 14.47
CA ALA A 534 24.17 9.67 13.83
C ALA A 534 24.89 9.22 12.54
N ASP A 535 25.56 8.07 12.58
CA ASP A 535 26.21 7.46 11.42
C ASP A 535 25.18 7.10 10.34
N TYR A 536 24.08 6.44 10.70
CA TYR A 536 23.00 6.11 9.76
C TYR A 536 22.42 7.36 9.08
N ARG A 537 22.16 8.44 9.82
CA ARG A 537 21.67 9.72 9.26
C ARG A 537 22.71 10.40 8.36
N GLY A 538 23.99 10.25 8.66
CA GLY A 538 25.10 10.90 7.94
C GLY A 538 25.56 10.20 6.67
N ARG A 539 25.29 8.89 6.52
CA ARG A 539 25.69 8.12 5.33
C ARG A 539 24.76 8.37 4.15
N SER A 540 25.31 8.77 3.00
CA SER A 540 24.62 8.63 1.72
C SER A 540 24.64 7.16 1.30
N ASN A 541 23.50 6.64 0.81
CA ASN A 541 23.42 5.30 0.19
C ASN A 541 23.90 5.35 -1.27
N ILE A 542 24.94 6.15 -1.54
CA ILE A 542 25.52 6.33 -2.87
C ILE A 542 26.63 5.30 -3.02
N THR A 543 26.45 4.36 -3.94
CA THR A 543 27.50 3.42 -4.33
C THR A 543 28.61 4.20 -5.02
N PRO A 544 29.88 4.12 -4.57
CA PRO A 544 30.97 4.75 -5.28
C PRO A 544 31.02 4.24 -6.72
N SER A 545 31.20 5.16 -7.68
CA SER A 545 31.50 4.77 -9.05
C SER A 545 32.75 3.90 -9.07
N ALA A 546 32.70 2.77 -9.79
CA ALA A 546 33.87 1.92 -9.95
C ALA A 546 35.00 2.74 -10.63
N PRO A 547 36.25 2.61 -10.18
CA PRO A 547 37.38 3.36 -10.73
C PRO A 547 37.66 3.04 -12.20
#